data_AF-A0AAU9D3Q1-F1
#
_entry.id   AF-A0AAU9D3Q1-F1
#
_cell.length_a   1.000
_cell.length_b   1.000
_cell.length_c   1.000
_cell.angle_alpha   90.00
_cell.angle_beta   90.00
_cell.angle_gamma   90.00
#
_symmetry.space_group_name_H-M   'P 1'
#
loop_
_entity.id
_entity.type
_entity.pdbx_description
1 polymer ?
#
loop_
_entity_poly.entity_id
_entity_poly.type
_entity_poly.pdbx_seq_one_letter_code
_entity_poly.pdbx_strand_id
1 'polypeptide(L)' 'MQIEIPKEMYEILKFLAKRHHRDLEQETLRLLEKGVLSCEGLDVLTQAQAWRRRLQGRELGDSIREIREDRDR' A
#
# COMPACT_ATOMS: atom_id res chain seq x y z
N MET A 1 7.65 -27.70 3.96
CA MET A 1 8.24 -27.17 2.72
C MET A 1 9.37 -26.23 3.14
N GLN A 2 10.64 -26.60 2.94
CA GLN A 2 11.77 -25.70 3.17
C GLN A 2 11.96 -24.85 1.91
N ILE A 3 12.01 -23.53 2.08
CA ILE A 3 12.28 -22.59 1.00
C ILE A 3 13.76 -22.25 1.07
N GLU A 4 14.51 -22.52 0.01
CA GLU A 4 15.90 -22.13 -0.11
C GLU A 4 15.97 -20.67 -0.55
N ILE A 5 16.51 -19.80 0.31
CA ILE A 5 16.65 -18.36 0.03
C ILE A 5 18.08 -18.10 -0.45
N PRO A 6 18.28 -17.50 -1.64
CA PRO A 6 19.60 -17.10 -2.12
C PRO A 6 20.33 -16.23 -1.09
N LYS A 7 21.64 -16.44 -0.95
CA LYS A 7 22.46 -15.77 0.07
C LYS A 7 22.37 -14.24 -0.02
N GLU A 8 22.39 -13.71 -1.24
CA GLU A 8 22.29 -12.27 -1.50
C GLU A 8 20.96 -11.71 -1.01
N MET A 9 19.87 -12.43 -1.23
CA MET A 9 18.54 -12.04 -0.77
C MET A 9 18.42 -12.09 0.75
N TYR A 10 19.03 -13.10 1.38
CA TYR A 10 19.07 -13.21 2.84
C TYR A 10 19.80 -12.02 3.48
N GLU A 11 20.93 -11.60 2.92
CA GLU A 11 21.67 -10.43 3.42
C GLU A 11 20.90 -9.12 3.23
N ILE A 12 20.20 -8.95 2.10
CA ILE A 12 19.30 -7.80 1.89
C ILE A 12 18.17 -7.80 2.94
N LEU A 13 17.57 -8.95 3.20
CA LEU A 13 16.51 -9.09 4.19
C LEU A 13 16.99 -8.73 5.60
N LYS A 14 18.19 -9.19 5.99
CA LYS A 14 18.81 -8.80 7.27
C LYS A 14 19.04 -7.29 7.36
N PHE A 15 19.53 -6.68 6.27
CA PHE A 15 19.72 -5.24 6.22
C PHE A 15 18.40 -4.49 6.41
N LEU A 16 17.33 -4.90 5.73
CA LEU A 16 16.00 -4.30 5.85
C LEU A 16 15.41 -4.48 7.25
N ALA A 17 15.52 -5.67 7.84
CA ALA A 17 15.07 -5.94 9.19
C ALA A 17 15.74 -5.02 10.21
N LYS A 18 17.07 -4.87 10.11
CA LYS A 18 17.83 -3.94 10.95
C LYS A 18 17.41 -2.48 10.73
N ARG A 19 17.24 -2.06 9.48
CA ARG A 19 16.82 -0.70 9.12
C ARG A 19 15.43 -0.35 9.65
N HIS A 20 14.51 -1.32 9.67
CA HIS A 20 13.15 -1.13 10.14
C HIS A 20 12.96 -1.43 11.63
N HIS A 21 14.04 -1.75 12.35
CA HIS A 21 14.01 -2.14 13.76
C HIS A 21 13.07 -3.33 14.04
N ARG A 22 13.09 -4.32 13.16
CA ARG A 22 12.33 -5.57 13.28
C ARG A 22 13.27 -6.76 13.31
N ASP A 23 12.77 -7.89 13.81
CA ASP A 23 13.43 -9.17 13.56
C ASP A 23 13.26 -9.61 12.09
N LEU A 24 14.02 -10.61 11.70
CA LEU A 24 14.04 -11.11 10.32
C LEU A 24 12.69 -11.73 9.91
N GLU A 25 12.01 -12.40 10.84
CA GLU A 25 10.75 -13.09 10.58
C GLU A 25 9.61 -12.09 10.35
N GLN A 26 9.51 -11.08 11.20
CA GLN A 26 8.57 -9.96 11.08
C GLN A 26 8.80 -9.19 9.78
N GLU A 27 10.05 -8.90 9.42
CA GLU A 27 10.33 -8.20 8.16
C GLU A 27 9.96 -9.08 6.95
N THR A 28 10.25 -10.38 7.01
CA THR A 28 9.84 -11.33 5.97
C THR A 28 8.32 -11.37 5.82
N LEU A 29 7.58 -11.48 6.93
CA LEU A 29 6.13 -11.51 6.94
C LEU A 29 5.53 -10.23 6.35
N ARG A 30 6.09 -9.07 6.67
CA ARG A 30 5.67 -7.77 6.10
C ARG A 30 5.91 -7.68 4.60
N LEU A 31 7.05 -8.19 4.11
CA LEU A 31 7.35 -8.20 2.69
C LEU A 31 6.42 -9.15 1.94
N LEU A 32 6.08 -10.30 2.52
CA LEU A 32 5.09 -11.24 1.97
C LEU A 32 3.69 -10.63 1.92
N GLU A 33 3.23 -10.02 3.02
CA GLU A 33 1.94 -9.32 3.10
C GLU A 33 1.84 -8.25 1.99
N LYS A 34 2.88 -7.43 1.86
CA LYS A 34 2.95 -6.40 0.81
C LYS A 34 2.95 -7.01 -0.60
N GLY A 35 3.68 -8.10 -0.81
CA GLY A 35 3.75 -8.81 -2.09
C GLY A 35 2.38 -9.36 -2.51
N VAL A 36 1.67 -10.02 -1.59
CA VAL A 36 0.31 -10.54 -1.83
C VAL A 36 -0.64 -9.41 -2.20
N LEU A 37 -0.65 -8.31 -1.42
CA LEU A 37 -1.50 -7.16 -1.74
C LEU A 37 -1.19 -6.55 -3.10
N SER A 38 0.08 -6.51 -3.50
CA SER A 38 0.49 -5.97 -4.81
C SER A 38 0.09 -6.89 -5.96
N CYS A 39 0.23 -8.21 -5.82
CA CYS A 39 -0.21 -9.18 -6.82
C CYS A 39 -1.72 -9.13 -7.05
N GLU A 40 -2.50 -8.93 -5.98
CA GLU A 40 -3.97 -8.81 -6.05
C GLU A 40 -4.43 -7.40 -6.47
N GLY A 41 -3.52 -6.46 -6.74
CA GLY A 41 -3.85 -5.06 -7.06
C GLY A 41 -4.52 -4.29 -5.91
N LEU A 42 -4.42 -4.83 -4.69
CA LEU A 42 -4.95 -4.26 -3.45
C LEU A 42 -3.97 -3.30 -2.78
N ASP A 43 -2.76 -3.14 -3.32
CA ASP A 43 -1.80 -2.20 -2.77
C ASP A 43 -2.29 -0.75 -2.91
N VAL A 44 -1.96 0.05 -1.90
CA VAL A 44 -2.42 1.44 -1.76
C VAL A 44 -2.04 2.30 -2.96
N LEU A 45 -0.88 2.06 -3.59
CA LEU A 45 -0.43 2.87 -4.73
C LEU A 45 -1.23 2.53 -5.99
N THR A 46 -1.47 1.24 -6.24
CA THR A 46 -2.35 0.80 -7.34
C THR A 46 -3.75 1.35 -7.18
N GLN A 47 -4.32 1.28 -5.97
CA GLN A 47 -5.62 1.89 -5.69
C GLN A 47 -5.59 3.41 -5.89
N ALA A 48 -4.59 4.11 -5.37
CA ALA A 48 -4.46 5.56 -5.53
C ALA A 48 -4.31 5.97 -7.00
N GLN A 49 -3.59 5.20 -7.81
CA GLN A 49 -3.50 5.41 -9.25
C GLN A 49 -4.84 5.20 -9.95
N ALA A 50 -5.60 4.17 -9.57
CA ALA A 50 -6.94 3.92 -10.11
C ALA A 50 -7.89 5.06 -9.77
N TRP A 51 -7.88 5.54 -8.52
CA TRP A 51 -8.63 6.72 -8.09
C TRP A 51 -8.23 7.97 -8.86
N ARG A 52 -6.92 8.22 -9.01
CA ARG A 52 -6.42 9.35 -9.80
C ARG A 52 -6.95 9.31 -11.24
N ARG A 53 -6.86 8.16 -11.92
CA ARG A 53 -7.40 8.00 -13.29
C ARG A 53 -8.91 8.25 -13.34
N ARG A 54 -9.66 7.76 -12.35
CA ARG A 54 -11.12 7.93 -12.30
C ARG A 54 -11.54 9.38 -12.05
N LEU A 55 -10.79 10.11 -11.24
CA LEU A 55 -11.08 11.49 -10.85
C LEU A 55 -10.46 12.52 -11.81
N GLN A 56 -9.47 12.11 -12.62
CA GLN A 56 -8.80 13.00 -13.57
C GLN A 56 -9.81 13.56 -14.59
N GLY A 57 -9.84 14.89 -14.71
CA GLY A 57 -10.73 15.61 -15.63
C GLY A 57 -12.18 15.71 -15.19
N ARG A 58 -12.53 15.24 -13.97
CA ARG A 58 -13.85 15.50 -13.39
C ARG A 58 -13.85 16.81 -12.61
N GLU A 59 -14.91 17.59 -12.78
CA GLU A 59 -15.23 18.63 -11.80
C GLU A 59 -15.70 17.93 -10.52
N LEU A 60 -14.91 18.08 -9.46
CA LEU A 60 -15.29 17.59 -8.13
C LEU A 60 -16.15 18.68 -7.48
N GLY A 61 -17.40 18.35 -7.17
CA GLY A 61 -18.32 19.27 -6.49
C GLY A 61 -17.80 19.68 -5.12
N ASP A 62 -18.23 20.86 -4.66
CA ASP A 62 -17.94 21.32 -3.30
C ASP A 62 -18.93 20.68 -2.33
N SER A 63 -18.56 19.51 -1.80
CA SER A 63 -19.39 18.78 -0.85
C SER A 63 -19.67 19.57 0.43
N ILE A 64 -18.81 20.52 0.81
CA ILE A 64 -19.05 21.37 1.98
C ILE A 64 -20.18 22.36 1.65
N ARG A 65 -20.18 22.92 0.45
CA ARG A 65 -21.25 23.79 -0.02
C ARG A 65 -22.57 23.04 -0.12
N GLU A 66 -22.58 21.85 -0.71
CA GLU A 66 -23.78 21.00 -0.85
C GLU A 66 -24.39 20.63 0.52
N ILE A 67 -23.56 20.27 1.51
CA ILE A 67 -24.04 19.94 2.87
C ILE A 67 -24.65 21.17 3.56
N ARG A 68 -24.10 22.37 3.35
CA ARG A 68 -24.64 23.61 3.92
C ARG A 68 -25.99 23.96 3.31
N GLU A 69 -26.10 23.87 1.99
CA GLU A 69 -27.34 24.11 1.25
C GLU A 69 -28.46 23.14 1.67
N ASP A 70 -28.12 21.88 1.96
CA ASP A 70 -29.09 20.88 2.44
C ASP A 70 -29.51 21.11 3.91
N ARG A 71 -28.63 21.68 4.75
CA ARG A 71 -28.96 22.04 6.14
C ARG A 71 -29.86 23.26 6.26
N ASP A 72 -29.84 24.14 5.27
CA ASP A 72 -30.62 25.37 5.22
C ASP A 72 -31.99 25.19 4.50
N ARG A 73 -32.33 23.96 4.07
CA ARG A 73 -33.67 23.54 3.63
C ARG A 73 -34.52 23.01 4.78
#